data_AF-A0A089I3C6-F1
#
_entry.id   AF-A0A089I3C6-F1
#
_cell.length_a   1.000
_cell.length_b   1.000
_cell.length_c   1.000
_cell.angle_alpha   90.00
_cell.angle_beta   90.00
_cell.angle_gamma   90.00
#
_symmetry.space_group_name_H-M   'P 1'
#
loop_
_entity.id
_entity.type
_entity.pdbx_description
1 polymer ?
#
loop_
_entity_poly.entity_id
_entity_poly.type
_entity_poly.pdbx_seq_one_letter_code
_entity_poly.pdbx_strand_id
1 'polypeptide(L)' 'MGSYHFDFGPEGCKELFMWSYPGEFLKHPAGVQDNTHFQILGARMLSQLVAEGIREAGLSALIIHLRQGD' A
#
# COMPACT_ATOMS: atom_id res chain seq x y z
N MET A 1 -8.13 1.24 -15.93
CA MET A 1 -6.94 1.28 -16.82
C MET A 1 -5.98 2.41 -16.42
N GLY A 2 -5.81 2.66 -15.11
CA GLY A 2 -4.69 3.43 -14.60
C GLY A 2 -3.50 2.48 -14.52
N SER A 3 -2.46 2.72 -15.31
CA SER A 3 -1.29 1.84 -15.34
C SER A 3 -0.41 2.11 -14.12
N TYR A 4 -0.70 1.46 -12.98
CA TYR A 4 0.26 1.35 -11.88
C TYR A 4 1.41 0.46 -12.36
N HIS A 5 2.47 1.08 -12.89
CA HIS A 5 3.69 0.35 -13.25
C HIS A 5 4.39 -0.08 -11.96
N PHE A 6 4.34 -1.38 -11.65
CA PHE A 6 5.05 -1.99 -10.54
C PHE A 6 6.51 -2.29 -10.89
N ASP A 7 7.24 -1.30 -11.41
CA ASP A 7 8.70 -1.42 -11.55
C ASP A 7 9.41 -0.95 -10.26
N PHE A 8 8.79 -1.20 -9.11
CA PHE A 8 9.48 -1.11 -7.83
C PHE A 8 10.27 -2.40 -7.66
N GLY A 9 11.57 -2.36 -8.00
CA GLY A 9 12.51 -3.37 -7.51
C GLY A 9 12.49 -3.41 -5.97
N PRO A 10 13.17 -4.39 -5.35
CA PRO A 10 13.19 -4.55 -3.89
C PRO A 10 13.48 -3.26 -3.10
N GLU A 11 14.33 -2.39 -3.64
CA GLU A 11 14.65 -1.09 -3.03
C GLU A 11 13.49 -0.09 -3.10
N GLY A 12 12.80 0.02 -4.24
CA GLY A 12 11.67 0.95 -4.41
C GLY A 12 10.47 0.57 -3.53
N CYS A 13 10.31 -0.73 -3.23
CA CYS A 13 9.25 -1.18 -2.33
C CYS A 13 9.46 -0.76 -0.87
N LYS A 14 10.68 -0.40 -0.44
CA LYS A 14 10.95 -0.02 0.96
C LYS A 14 10.14 1.18 1.41
N GLU A 15 9.84 2.11 0.51
CA GLU A 15 8.99 3.29 0.79
C GLU A 15 7.53 2.93 1.05
N LEU A 16 7.08 1.77 0.56
CA LEU A 16 5.72 1.29 0.73
C LEU A 16 5.55 0.60 2.10
N PHE A 17 6.61 0.02 2.64
CA PHE A 17 6.62 -0.76 3.87
C PHE A 17 7.24 0.01 5.03
N MET A 18 7.08 -0.52 6.24
CA MET A 18 7.69 0.03 7.46
C MET A 18 9.20 -0.20 7.45
N TRP A 19 9.90 0.66 6.72
CA TRP A 19 11.34 0.78 6.71
C TRP A 19 11.71 2.15 7.24
N SER A 20 12.48 2.18 8.31
CA SER A 20 12.93 3.42 8.91
C SER A 20 14.35 3.31 9.43
N TYR A 21 15.06 4.42 9.39
CA TYR A 21 16.36 4.61 10.02
C TYR A 21 16.22 4.88 11.53
N PRO A 22 17.31 4.73 12.30
CA PRO A 22 17.33 5.12 13.70
C PRO A 22 16.86 6.56 13.92
N GLY A 23 16.00 6.75 14.91
CA GLY A 23 15.47 8.06 15.31
C GLY A 23 14.25 8.56 14.51
N GLU A 24 13.85 7.92 13.42
CA GLU A 24 12.70 8.37 12.62
C GLU A 24 11.36 8.11 13.31
N PHE A 25 11.22 6.97 13.97
CA PHE A 25 10.00 6.61 14.70
C PHE A 25 10.27 6.49 16.20
N LEU A 26 9.51 7.24 17.00
CA LEU A 26 9.60 7.20 18.47
C LEU A 26 9.41 5.78 19.04
N LYS A 27 8.59 4.96 18.38
CA LYS A 27 8.34 3.57 18.77
C LYS A 27 9.43 2.60 18.29
N HIS A 28 10.24 3.00 17.32
CA HIS A 28 11.34 2.23 16.75
C HIS A 28 12.62 3.08 16.71
N PRO A 29 13.18 3.45 17.88
CA PRO A 29 14.31 4.38 17.95
C PRO A 29 15.58 3.84 17.27
N ALA A 30 15.73 2.52 17.14
CA ALA A 30 16.82 1.88 16.40
C ALA A 30 16.54 1.73 14.90
N GLY A 31 15.40 2.20 14.41
CA GLY A 31 14.90 1.92 13.06
C GLY A 31 14.14 0.59 12.99
N VAL A 32 13.58 0.29 11.82
CA VAL A 32 12.85 -0.94 11.55
C VAL A 32 12.99 -1.31 10.07
N GLN A 33 13.06 -2.62 9.78
CA GLN A 33 12.97 -3.15 8.42
C GLN A 33 11.88 -4.21 8.42
N ASP A 34 10.66 -3.81 8.10
CA ASP A 34 9.47 -4.65 8.19
C ASP A 34 8.73 -4.64 6.85
N ASN A 35 8.80 -5.78 6.16
CA ASN A 35 8.15 -6.00 4.86
C ASN A 35 6.69 -6.48 4.98
N THR A 36 6.09 -6.44 6.17
CA THR A 36 4.72 -6.92 6.42
C THR A 36 3.76 -5.76 6.60
N HIS A 37 4.18 -4.73 7.34
CA HIS A 37 3.35 -3.58 7.63
C HIS A 37 3.60 -2.44 6.63
N PHE A 38 2.54 -1.95 6.00
CA PHE A 38 2.63 -0.83 5.07
C PHE A 38 2.70 0.53 5.78
N GLN A 39 3.40 1.48 5.16
CA GLN A 39 3.19 2.91 5.40
C GLN A 39 1.90 3.38 4.71
N ILE A 40 1.49 4.63 4.97
CA ILE A 40 0.26 5.22 4.40
C ILE A 40 0.26 5.12 2.86
N LEU A 41 1.40 5.39 2.22
CA LEU A 41 1.54 5.31 0.77
C LEU A 41 1.28 3.89 0.25
N GLY A 42 1.98 2.89 0.80
CA GLY A 42 1.81 1.48 0.41
C GLY A 42 0.40 0.96 0.66
N ALA A 43 -0.20 1.31 1.81
CA ALA A 43 -1.57 0.94 2.13
C ALA A 43 -2.58 1.57 1.15
N ARG A 44 -2.40 2.84 0.79
CA ARG A 44 -3.27 3.54 -0.17
C ARG A 44 -3.16 2.88 -1.55
N MET A 45 -1.95 2.63 -2.05
CA MET A 45 -1.73 1.98 -3.33
C MET A 45 -2.36 0.58 -3.37
N LEU A 46 -2.10 -0.25 -2.36
CA LEU A 46 -2.70 -1.59 -2.27
C LEU A 46 -4.24 -1.51 -2.25
N SER A 47 -4.81 -0.59 -1.47
CA SER A 47 -6.28 -0.44 -1.40
C SER A 47 -6.91 -0.06 -2.74
N GLN A 48 -6.24 0.79 -3.54
CA GLN A 48 -6.70 1.18 -4.87
C GLN A 48 -6.68 -0.01 -5.83
N LEU A 49 -5.62 -0.81 -5.81
CA LEU A 49 -5.48 -2.01 -6.62
C LEU A 49 -6.56 -3.05 -6.30
N VAL A 50 -6.81 -3.29 -5.01
CA VAL A 50 -7.89 -4.19 -4.57
C VAL A 50 -9.25 -3.66 -5.02
N ALA A 51 -9.51 -2.35 -4.91
CA ALA A 51 -10.76 -1.76 -5.34
C ALA A 51 -10.96 -1.78 -6.86
N GLU A 52 -9.89 -1.63 -7.65
CA GLU A 52 -9.94 -1.81 -9.12
C GLU A 52 -10.21 -3.28 -9.45
N GLY A 53 -9.49 -4.22 -8.84
CA GLY A 53 -9.69 -5.65 -9.04
C GLY A 53 -11.11 -6.13 -8.68
N ILE A 54 -11.72 -5.59 -7.62
CA ILE A 54 -13.13 -5.87 -7.27
C ILE A 54 -14.08 -5.43 -8.38
N ARG A 55 -13.83 -4.27 -9.00
CA ARG A 55 -14.66 -3.74 -10.10
C ARG A 55 -14.47 -4.56 -11.37
N GLU A 56 -13.22 -4.88 -11.72
CA GLU A 56 -12.87 -5.67 -12.90
C GLU A 56 -13.43 -7.09 -12.83
N ALA A 57 -13.41 -7.71 -11.65
CA ALA A 57 -13.99 -9.03 -11.43
C ALA A 57 -15.53 -9.03 -11.39
N GLY A 58 -16.20 -7.88 -11.45
CA GLY A 58 -17.66 -7.77 -11.47
C GLY A 58 -18.33 -8.25 -10.17
N LEU A 59 -17.62 -8.19 -9.03
CA LEU A 59 -18.11 -8.71 -7.75
C LEU A 59 -19.14 -7.75 -7.12
N SER A 60 -20.36 -7.74 -7.63
CA SER A 60 -21.40 -6.76 -7.24
C SER A 60 -21.66 -6.70 -5.74
N ALA A 61 -21.57 -7.84 -5.03
CA ALA A 61 -21.71 -7.90 -3.57
C ALA A 61 -20.63 -7.12 -2.81
N LEU A 62 -19.44 -6.94 -3.39
CA LEU A 62 -18.34 -6.15 -2.80
C LEU A 62 -18.33 -4.72 -3.31
N ILE A 63 -18.73 -4.49 -4.58
CA ILE A 63 -18.76 -3.16 -5.20
C ILE A 63 -19.59 -2.17 -4.39
N ILE A 64 -20.71 -2.60 -3.81
CA ILE A 64 -21.58 -1.74 -2.97
C ILE A 64 -20.87 -1.17 -1.72
N HIS A 65 -19.77 -1.79 -1.29
CA HIS A 65 -18.99 -1.36 -0.13
C HIS A 65 -17.81 -0.44 -0.49
N LEU A 66 -17.50 -0.29 -1.78
CA LEU A 66 -16.43 0.58 -2.23
C LEU A 66 -16.84 2.04 -2.06
N ARG A 67 -16.06 2.80 -1.28
CA ARG A 67 -16.21 4.24 -1.16
C ARG A 67 -15.29 4.93 -2.17
N GLN A 68 -15.76 6.01 -2.76
CA GLN A 68 -14.84 6.94 -3.43
C GLN A 68 -14.04 7.63 -2.33
N GLY A 69 -12.72 7.64 -2.46
CA GLY A 69 -11.85 8.42 -1.57
C GLY A 69 -11.73 9.83 -2.10
N ASP A 70 -11.68 10.80 -1.19
CA ASP A 70 -11.31 12.19 -1.50
C ASP A 70 -9.84 12.31 -1.97
#